data_AF-A0A838D8J3-F1
#
_entry.id   AF-A0A838D8J3-F1
#
_cell.length_a   1.000
_cell.length_b   1.000
_cell.length_c   1.000
_cell.angle_alpha   90.00
_cell.angle_beta   90.00
_cell.angle_gamma   90.00
#
_symmetry.space_group_name_H-M   'P 1'
#
loop_
_entity.id
_entity.type
_entity.pdbx_description
1 polymer ?
#
loop_
_entity_poly.entity_id
_entity_poly.type
_entity_poly.pdbx_seq_one_letter_code
_entity_poly.pdbx_strand_id
1 'polypeptide(L)'
;MRNNRLPSISDIVLESKEERIIYYRKFFAELRLNRLYFQLTILNYFSSLDRAGNSESFTSELDNYVSFFKKMDNWLETLKFEGLYPEFQEQCLDEIKAIEQIIQSYEGKMKN
;
A
#
# COMPACT_ATOMS: atom_id res chain seq x y z
N MET A 1 -9.55 -3.65 -4.33
CA MET A 1 -8.85 -3.62 -3.01
C MET A 1 -9.79 -3.66 -1.81
N ARG A 2 -9.43 -4.37 -0.73
CA ARG A 2 -10.20 -4.37 0.54
C ARG A 2 -9.50 -3.44 1.54
N ASN A 3 -10.11 -2.27 1.80
CA ASN A 3 -9.66 -1.25 2.76
C ASN A 3 -8.41 -0.44 2.34
N ASN A 4 -8.64 0.70 1.68
CA ASN A 4 -7.64 1.73 1.36
C ASN A 4 -7.72 2.93 2.32
N ARG A 5 -8.11 2.70 3.58
CA ARG A 5 -8.28 3.77 4.56
C ARG A 5 -6.99 3.96 5.34
N LEU A 6 -6.42 5.14 5.24
CA LEU A 6 -5.31 5.55 6.10
C LEU A 6 -5.86 5.89 7.48
N PRO A 7 -5.15 5.55 8.57
CA PRO A 7 -5.52 5.97 9.91
C PRO A 7 -5.62 7.50 10.01
N SER A 8 -6.61 7.98 10.76
CA SER A 8 -6.75 9.41 11.05
C SER A 8 -5.59 9.89 11.92
N ILE A 9 -4.83 10.88 11.44
CA ILE A 9 -3.68 11.43 12.19
C ILE A 9 -4.16 12.16 13.44
N SER A 10 -5.27 12.90 13.36
CA SER A 10 -5.85 13.56 14.53
C SER A 10 -6.19 12.57 15.63
N ASP A 11 -6.65 11.38 15.26
CA ASP A 11 -7.00 10.34 16.22
C ASP A 11 -5.71 9.78 16.82
N ILE A 12 -4.71 9.44 16.00
CA ILE A 12 -3.40 8.93 16.45
C ILE A 12 -2.71 9.88 17.44
N VAL A 13 -2.74 11.19 17.19
CA VAL A 13 -2.07 12.19 18.05
C VAL A 13 -2.65 12.19 19.47
N LEU A 14 -3.95 11.93 19.61
CA LEU A 14 -4.65 11.90 20.90
C LEU A 14 -4.40 10.60 21.69
N GLU A 15 -3.87 9.57 21.05
CA GLU A 15 -3.63 8.26 21.66
C GLU A 15 -2.31 8.21 22.44
N SER A 16 -2.27 7.29 23.43
CA SER A 16 -1.02 6.95 24.11
C SER A 16 -0.03 6.29 23.15
N LYS A 17 1.25 6.28 23.51
CA LYS A 17 2.29 5.64 22.71
C LYS A 17 1.99 4.15 22.48
N GLU A 18 1.48 3.46 23.49
CA GLU A 18 1.10 2.04 23.41
C GLU A 18 -0.03 1.81 22.40
N GLU A 19 -1.07 2.65 22.44
CA GLU A 19 -2.20 2.56 21.49
C GLU A 19 -1.77 2.91 20.07
N ARG A 20 -0.91 3.94 19.89
CA ARG A 20 -0.31 4.26 18.59
C ARG A 20 0.41 3.06 17.98
N ILE A 21 1.21 2.35 18.77
CA ILE A 21 1.90 1.13 18.31
C ILE A 21 0.92 0.07 17.82
N ILE A 22 -0.21 -0.13 18.52
CA ILE A 22 -1.25 -1.07 18.11
C ILE A 22 -1.89 -0.64 16.79
N TYR A 23 -2.21 0.65 16.63
CA TYR A 23 -2.72 1.21 15.37
C TYR A 23 -1.77 0.98 14.21
N TYR A 24 -0.48 1.28 14.38
CA TYR A 24 0.52 1.10 13.33
C TYR A 24 0.66 -0.37 12.94
N ARG A 25 0.67 -1.30 13.91
CA ARG A 25 0.74 -2.74 13.63
C ARG A 25 -0.44 -3.21 12.80
N LYS A 26 -1.66 -2.77 13.12
CA LYS A 26 -2.87 -3.07 12.33
C LYS A 26 -2.77 -2.51 10.91
N PHE A 27 -2.40 -1.24 10.79
CA PHE A 27 -2.20 -0.58 9.50
C PHE A 27 -1.20 -1.35 8.61
N PHE A 28 -0.04 -1.72 9.15
CA PHE A 28 0.95 -2.47 8.38
C PHE A 28 0.52 -3.90 8.04
N ALA A 29 -0.27 -4.55 8.89
CA ALA A 29 -0.85 -5.85 8.55
C ALA A 29 -1.83 -5.73 7.36
N GLU A 30 -2.66 -4.69 7.35
CA GLU A 30 -3.56 -4.39 6.21
C GLU A 30 -2.77 -4.01 4.94
N LEU A 31 -1.69 -3.24 5.08
CA LEU A 31 -0.83 -2.87 3.94
C LEU A 31 -0.20 -4.11 3.28
N ARG A 32 0.28 -5.05 4.08
CA ARG A 32 0.81 -6.34 3.61
C ARG A 32 -0.26 -7.16 2.89
N LEU A 33 -1.48 -7.20 3.43
CA LEU A 33 -2.60 -7.87 2.79
C LEU A 33 -2.95 -7.23 1.44
N ASN A 34 -3.01 -5.89 1.38
CA ASN A 34 -3.24 -5.15 0.14
C ASN A 34 -2.17 -5.42 -0.91
N ARG A 35 -0.91 -5.55 -0.49
CA ARG A 35 0.19 -5.95 -1.38
C ARG A 35 0.02 -7.36 -1.94
N LEU A 36 -0.41 -8.33 -1.13
CA LEU A 36 -0.72 -9.68 -1.62
C LEU A 36 -1.87 -9.66 -2.63
N TYR A 37 -2.92 -8.88 -2.37
CA TYR A 37 -4.02 -8.71 -3.31
C TYR A 37 -3.53 -8.10 -4.63
N PHE A 38 -2.65 -7.11 -4.59
CA PHE A 38 -2.08 -6.52 -5.79
C PHE A 38 -1.29 -7.55 -6.63
N GLN A 39 -0.47 -8.37 -5.99
CA GLN A 39 0.24 -9.46 -6.67
C GLN A 39 -0.75 -10.45 -7.32
N LEU A 40 -1.82 -10.83 -6.62
CA LEU A 40 -2.86 -11.70 -7.16
C LEU A 40 -3.59 -11.06 -8.36
N THR A 41 -3.87 -9.76 -8.30
CA THR A 41 -4.46 -9.01 -9.42
C THR A 41 -3.57 -9.06 -10.65
N ILE A 42 -2.25 -8.86 -10.49
CA ILE A 42 -1.29 -8.98 -11.60
C ILE A 42 -1.27 -10.41 -12.17
N LEU A 43 -1.21 -11.43 -11.31
CA LEU A 43 -1.21 -12.83 -11.75
C LEU A 43 -2.50 -13.18 -12.52
N ASN A 44 -3.65 -12.73 -12.02
CA ASN A 44 -4.95 -12.94 -12.68
C ASN A 44 -5.05 -12.24 -14.04
N TYR A 45 -4.44 -11.06 -14.16
CA TYR A 45 -4.34 -10.36 -15.44
C TYR A 45 -3.59 -11.21 -16.47
N PHE A 46 -2.38 -11.67 -16.12
CA PHE A 46 -1.57 -12.52 -17.01
C PHE A 46 -2.20 -13.88 -17.30
N SER A 47 -2.95 -14.47 -16.36
CA SER A 47 -3.62 -15.76 -16.57
C SER A 47 -4.87 -15.67 -17.47
N SER A 48 -5.35 -14.46 -17.75
CA SER A 48 -6.64 -14.23 -18.41
C SER A 48 -6.53 -13.28 -19.60
N LEU A 49 -5.36 -13.21 -20.27
CA LEU A 49 -5.07 -12.23 -21.32
C LEU A 49 -6.10 -12.21 -22.46
N ASP A 50 -6.64 -13.37 -22.83
CA ASP A 50 -7.62 -13.51 -23.92
C ASP A 50 -9.05 -13.08 -23.54
N ARG A 51 -9.29 -12.74 -22.27
CA ARG A 51 -10.62 -12.37 -21.79
C ARG A 51 -10.91 -10.89 -22.09
N ALA A 52 -11.99 -10.63 -22.81
CA ALA A 52 -12.48 -9.27 -23.07
C ALA A 52 -12.68 -8.48 -21.76
N GLY A 53 -12.20 -7.23 -21.73
CA GLY A 53 -12.29 -6.34 -20.57
C GLY A 53 -11.26 -6.60 -19.44
N ASN A 54 -10.38 -7.61 -19.58
CA ASN A 54 -9.35 -7.91 -18.58
C ASN A 54 -8.33 -6.77 -18.43
N SER A 55 -7.91 -6.15 -19.54
CA SER A 55 -6.98 -5.02 -19.54
C SER A 55 -7.56 -3.78 -18.87
N GLU A 56 -8.83 -3.45 -19.13
CA GLU A 56 -9.53 -2.31 -18.52
C GLU A 56 -9.71 -2.52 -17.00
N SER A 57 -10.14 -3.71 -16.59
CA SER A 57 -10.25 -4.09 -15.17
C SER A 57 -8.91 -4.00 -14.46
N PHE A 58 -7.84 -4.52 -15.08
CA PHE A 58 -6.49 -4.44 -14.53
C PHE A 58 -5.99 -2.99 -14.39
N THR A 59 -6.23 -2.16 -15.40
CA THR A 59 -5.85 -0.74 -15.39
C THR A 59 -6.55 0.00 -14.25
N SER A 60 -7.85 -0.26 -14.06
CA SER A 60 -8.62 0.34 -12.95
C SER A 60 -8.08 -0.07 -11.57
N GLU A 61 -7.75 -1.34 -11.35
CA GLU A 61 -7.13 -1.77 -10.09
C GLU A 61 -5.72 -1.18 -9.90
N LEU A 62 -4.95 -1.00 -10.98
CA LEU A 62 -3.64 -0.36 -10.92
C LEU A 62 -3.75 1.12 -10.53
N ASP A 63 -4.67 1.86 -11.14
CA ASP A 63 -4.94 3.27 -10.81
C ASP A 63 -5.36 3.43 -9.35
N ASN A 64 -6.19 2.51 -8.84
CA ASN A 64 -6.56 2.47 -7.43
C ASN A 64 -5.36 2.23 -6.52
N TYR A 65 -4.42 1.37 -6.92
CA TYR A 65 -3.18 1.12 -6.18
C TYR A 65 -2.35 2.40 -6.11
N VAL A 66 -2.03 2.99 -7.28
CA VAL A 66 -1.20 4.19 -7.40
C VAL A 66 -1.80 5.35 -6.62
N SER A 67 -3.13 5.53 -6.69
CA SER A 67 -3.85 6.55 -5.92
C SER A 67 -3.70 6.36 -4.42
N PHE A 68 -3.78 5.12 -3.93
CA PHE A 68 -3.57 4.82 -2.52
C PHE A 68 -2.13 5.11 -2.05
N PHE A 69 -1.12 4.76 -2.85
CA PHE A 69 0.28 5.08 -2.53
C PHE A 69 0.52 6.58 -2.39
N LYS A 70 0.02 7.38 -3.33
CA LYS A 70 0.15 8.84 -3.25
C LYS A 70 -0.48 9.41 -1.98
N LYS A 71 -1.60 8.83 -1.53
CA LYS A 71 -2.22 9.22 -0.25
C LYS A 71 -1.37 8.81 0.94
N MET A 72 -0.76 7.63 0.88
CA MET A 72 0.15 7.14 1.91
C MET A 72 1.38 8.04 2.04
N ASP A 73 1.98 8.47 0.92
CA ASP A 73 3.12 9.39 0.94
C ASP A 73 2.78 10.70 1.66
N ASN A 74 1.63 11.31 1.33
CA ASN A 74 1.15 12.50 2.02
C ASN A 74 0.90 12.25 3.52
N TRP A 75 0.36 11.09 3.87
CA TRP A 75 0.11 10.70 5.26
C TRP A 75 1.41 10.53 6.06
N LEU A 76 2.46 9.97 5.44
CA LEU A 76 3.79 9.85 6.04
C LEU A 76 4.44 11.22 6.29
N GLU A 77 4.33 12.15 5.35
CA GLU A 77 4.83 13.52 5.53
C GLU A 77 4.12 14.23 6.69
N THR A 78 2.80 14.08 6.82
CA THR A 78 2.06 14.66 7.94
C THR A 78 2.46 14.03 9.28
N LEU A 79 2.65 12.71 9.35
CA LEU A 79 3.14 12.05 10.58
C LEU A 79 4.53 12.54 10.99
N LYS A 80 5.38 12.86 10.01
CA LYS A 80 6.71 13.42 10.25
C LYS A 80 6.60 14.83 10.81
N PHE A 81 5.69 15.65 10.27
CA PHE A 81 5.39 16.98 10.81
C PHE A 81 4.88 16.94 12.26
N GLU A 82 4.00 15.98 12.58
CA GLU A 82 3.48 15.77 13.94
C GLU A 82 4.49 15.11 14.90
N GLY A 83 5.72 14.80 14.44
CA GLY A 83 6.76 14.18 15.27
C GLY A 83 6.51 12.70 15.62
N LEU A 84 5.56 12.05 14.95
CA LEU A 84 5.16 10.67 15.20
C LEU A 84 5.95 9.66 14.36
N TYR A 85 6.46 10.08 13.21
CA TYR A 85 7.18 9.23 12.24
C TYR A 85 8.30 8.36 12.86
N PRO A 86 9.14 8.84 13.81
CA PRO A 86 10.20 8.03 14.40
C PRO A 86 9.71 6.74 15.09
N GLU A 87 8.46 6.69 15.55
CA GLU A 87 7.92 5.52 16.26
C GLU A 87 7.73 4.28 15.38
N PHE A 88 7.67 4.46 14.06
CA PHE A 88 7.38 3.37 13.12
C PHE A 88 8.06 3.53 11.75
N GLN A 89 9.09 4.40 11.67
CA GLN A 89 9.87 4.67 10.46
C GLN A 89 10.44 3.39 9.82
N GLU A 90 10.95 2.46 10.63
CA GLU A 90 11.54 1.21 10.15
C GLU A 90 10.52 0.38 9.36
N GLN A 91 9.32 0.22 9.92
CA GLN A 91 8.24 -0.50 9.26
C GLN A 91 7.79 0.21 7.96
N CYS A 92 7.77 1.55 7.93
CA CYS A 92 7.50 2.27 6.68
C CYS A 92 8.53 1.94 5.59
N LEU A 93 9.82 1.96 5.94
CA LEU A 93 10.90 1.70 4.99
C LEU A 93 10.88 0.27 4.46
N ASP A 94 10.59 -0.71 5.32
CA ASP A 94 10.46 -2.11 4.93
C ASP A 94 9.31 -2.32 3.93
N GLU A 95 8.18 -1.67 4.16
CA GLU A 95 7.02 -1.79 3.28
C GLU A 95 7.28 -1.13 1.92
N ILE A 96 7.87 0.07 1.89
CA ILE A 96 8.27 0.76 0.65
C ILE A 96 9.18 -0.15 -0.18
N LYS A 97 10.25 -0.70 0.43
CA LYS A 97 11.18 -1.62 -0.26
C LYS A 97 10.47 -2.85 -0.82
N ALA A 98 9.56 -3.44 -0.06
CA ALA A 98 8.81 -4.62 -0.52
C ALA A 98 7.90 -4.30 -1.72
N ILE A 99 7.32 -3.10 -1.77
CA ILE A 99 6.49 -2.66 -2.89
C ILE A 99 7.35 -2.39 -4.13
N GLU A 100 8.48 -1.71 -3.98
CA GLU A 100 9.44 -1.48 -5.08
C GLU A 100 9.90 -2.80 -5.72
N GLN A 101 10.25 -3.79 -4.90
CA GLN A 101 10.66 -5.11 -5.39
C GLN A 101 9.58 -5.80 -6.22
N ILE A 102 8.30 -5.65 -5.84
CA ILE A 102 7.18 -6.20 -6.59
C ILE A 102 7.06 -5.52 -7.94
N ILE A 103 7.05 -4.19 -7.97
CA ILE A 103 6.96 -3.41 -9.22
C ILE A 103 8.08 -3.84 -10.18
N GLN A 104 9.33 -3.85 -9.70
CA GLN A 104 10.49 -4.28 -10.49
C GLN A 104 10.36 -5.72 -11.01
N SER A 105 9.80 -6.64 -10.21
CA SER A 105 9.64 -8.05 -10.62
C SER A 105 8.65 -8.23 -11.78
N TYR A 106 7.72 -7.29 -11.97
CA TYR A 106 6.69 -7.33 -13.01
C TYR A 106 6.97 -6.42 -14.20
N GLU A 107 7.69 -5.29 -14.05
CA GLU A 107 8.08 -4.43 -15.17
C GLU A 107 8.82 -5.17 -16.27
N GLY A 108 9.68 -6.14 -15.92
CA GLY A 108 10.38 -6.99 -16.90
C GLY A 108 9.46 -7.97 -17.63
N LYS A 109 8.31 -8.32 -17.05
CA LYS A 109 7.33 -9.25 -17.64
C LYS A 109 6.28 -8.56 -18.49
N MET A 110 6.07 -7.25 -18.31
CA MET A 110 5.15 -6.44 -19.13
C MET A 110 5.78 -5.95 -20.45
N LYS A 111 7.11 -6.05 -20.62
CA LYS A 111 7.85 -5.58 -21.80
C LYS A 111 8.03 -6.63 -22.91
N ASN A 112 7.54 -7.84 -22.70
CA ASN A 112 7.52 -8.95 -23.67
C ASN A 112 6.08 -9.27 -24.05
#